data_AF-A0A525JN51-F1
#
_entry.id   AF-A0A525JN51-F1
#
_cell.length_a   1.000
_cell.length_b   1.000
_cell.length_c   1.000
_cell.angle_alpha   90.00
_cell.angle_beta   90.00
_cell.angle_gamma   90.00
#
_symmetry.space_group_name_H-M   'P 1'
#
loop_
_entity.id
_entity.type
_entity.pdbx_description
1 polymer ?
#
loop_
_entity_poly.entity_id
_entity_poly.type
_entity_poly.pdbx_seq_one_letter_code
_entity_poly.pdbx_strand_id
1 'polypeptide(L)'
;MDATVTLVAVSRPETTAAVTRGAARLLTALGYAPLAEVTLPNGRRADLMALGRKGEIFIVEVKSSLEDFRTDQKWHEYQPYCDAFAFAVAPEFPREILPQEPGLIVADGFGGAVLREAGAVPLAGARRKALTLAFGRLAALRAAGVPAVALE
;
A
#
# COMPACT_ATOMS: atom_id res chain seq x y z
N MET A 1 3.53 44.27 -14.76
CA MET A 1 2.54 43.39 -14.11
C MET A 1 3.34 42.35 -13.36
N ASP A 2 3.53 42.54 -12.06
CA ASP A 2 4.21 41.54 -11.23
C ASP A 2 3.21 40.46 -10.85
N ALA A 3 3.46 39.23 -11.33
CA ALA A 3 2.70 38.07 -10.93
C ALA A 3 3.27 37.53 -9.62
N THR A 4 2.48 37.62 -8.55
CA THR A 4 2.81 36.97 -7.28
C THR A 4 2.55 35.48 -7.41
N VAL A 5 3.61 34.66 -7.31
CA VAL A 5 3.49 33.20 -7.26
C VAL A 5 3.40 32.77 -5.79
N THR A 6 2.28 32.18 -5.41
CA THR A 6 2.11 31.56 -4.09
C THR A 6 2.41 30.08 -4.22
N LEU A 7 3.46 29.61 -3.53
CA LEU A 7 3.75 28.19 -3.42
C LEU A 7 2.82 27.56 -2.39
N VAL A 8 1.90 26.71 -2.86
CA VAL A 8 1.06 25.90 -1.98
C VAL A 8 1.74 24.55 -1.79
N ALA A 9 2.19 24.27 -0.57
CA ALA A 9 2.70 22.96 -0.20
C ALA A 9 1.53 22.02 0.09
N VAL A 10 1.53 20.84 -0.52
CA VAL A 10 0.56 19.77 -0.24
C VAL A 10 0.82 19.25 1.16
N SER A 11 -0.23 19.16 2.00
CA SER A 11 -0.11 18.66 3.36
C SER A 11 0.18 17.15 3.38
N ARG A 12 0.75 16.64 4.48
CA ARG A 12 1.02 15.20 4.62
C ARG A 12 -0.23 14.32 4.41
N PRO A 13 -1.40 14.62 4.99
CA PRO A 13 -2.61 13.83 4.72
C PRO A 13 -3.03 13.83 3.25
N GLU A 14 -2.88 14.97 2.56
CA GLU A 14 -3.17 15.06 1.13
C GLU A 14 -2.16 14.24 0.31
N THR A 15 -0.88 14.26 0.67
CA THR A 15 0.16 13.41 0.08
C THR A 15 -0.15 11.93 0.30
N THR A 16 -0.48 11.51 1.53
CA THR A 16 -0.90 10.14 1.83
C THR A 16 -2.07 9.73 0.94
N ALA A 17 -3.14 10.53 0.91
CA ALA A 17 -4.33 10.22 0.11
C ALA A 17 -4.05 10.17 -1.39
N ALA A 18 -3.16 11.03 -1.90
CA ALA A 18 -2.73 11.01 -3.29
C ALA A 18 -1.94 9.75 -3.62
N VAL A 19 -0.88 9.44 -2.86
CA VAL A 19 -0.02 8.27 -3.08
C VAL A 19 -0.81 6.96 -2.94
N THR A 20 -1.65 6.82 -1.91
CA THR A 20 -2.52 5.64 -1.73
C THR A 20 -3.42 5.43 -2.95
N ARG A 21 -4.03 6.51 -3.47
CA ARG A 21 -4.90 6.44 -4.65
C ARG A 21 -4.13 6.05 -5.92
N GLY A 22 -2.96 6.65 -6.16
CA GLY A 22 -2.13 6.31 -7.31
C GLY A 22 -1.62 4.88 -7.27
N ALA A 23 -1.14 4.44 -6.11
CA ALA A 23 -0.68 3.07 -5.90
C ALA A 23 -1.81 2.06 -6.11
N ALA A 24 -3.02 2.32 -5.59
CA ALA A 24 -4.19 1.47 -5.83
C ALA A 24 -4.56 1.38 -7.32
N ARG A 25 -4.50 2.51 -8.06
CA ARG A 25 -4.73 2.53 -9.52
C ARG A 25 -3.67 1.74 -10.28
N LEU A 26 -2.40 1.90 -9.92
CA LEU A 26 -1.30 1.11 -10.49
C LEU A 26 -1.51 -0.38 -10.25
N LEU A 27 -1.82 -0.79 -9.01
CA LEU A 27 -2.11 -2.19 -8.67
C LEU A 27 -3.24 -2.75 -9.53
N THR A 28 -4.30 -1.96 -9.75
CA THR A 28 -5.42 -2.33 -10.63
C THR A 28 -4.96 -2.51 -12.08
N ALA A 29 -4.12 -1.60 -12.59
CA ALA A 29 -3.54 -1.70 -13.94
C ALA A 29 -2.62 -2.94 -14.09
N LEU A 30 -1.94 -3.34 -13.01
CA LEU A 30 -1.13 -4.55 -12.93
C LEU A 30 -1.96 -5.83 -12.73
N GLY A 31 -3.29 -5.72 -12.62
CA GLY A 31 -4.21 -6.86 -12.52
C GLY A 31 -4.49 -7.36 -11.10
N TYR A 32 -4.14 -6.58 -10.07
CA TYR A 32 -4.50 -6.82 -8.68
C TYR A 32 -5.79 -6.08 -8.30
N ALA A 33 -6.55 -6.61 -7.35
CA ALA A 33 -7.67 -5.92 -6.73
C ALA A 33 -7.26 -5.37 -5.35
N PRO A 34 -7.11 -4.05 -5.16
CA PRO A 34 -6.67 -3.47 -3.89
C PRO A 34 -7.83 -3.15 -2.92
N LEU A 35 -7.56 -3.28 -1.62
CA LEU A 35 -8.31 -2.67 -0.52
C LEU A 35 -7.38 -1.77 0.28
N ALA A 36 -7.86 -0.58 0.66
CA ALA A 36 -7.13 0.33 1.53
C ALA A 36 -7.41 0.05 3.02
N GLU A 37 -6.51 0.46 3.91
CA GLU A 37 -6.71 0.44 5.37
C GLU A 37 -7.15 -0.95 5.90
N VAL A 38 -6.32 -1.97 5.69
CA VAL A 38 -6.65 -3.36 6.05
C VAL A 38 -5.91 -3.77 7.32
N THR A 39 -6.64 -4.05 8.39
CA THR A 39 -6.07 -4.60 9.63
C THR A 39 -5.82 -6.10 9.47
N LEU A 40 -4.55 -6.47 9.59
CA LEU A 40 -4.04 -7.84 9.49
C LEU A 40 -4.24 -8.61 10.81
N PRO A 41 -4.12 -9.95 10.81
CA PRO A 41 -4.29 -10.77 12.01
C PRO A 41 -3.34 -10.44 13.18
N ASN A 42 -2.19 -9.80 12.93
CA ASN A 42 -1.29 -9.31 13.99
C ASN A 42 -1.70 -7.93 14.56
N GLY A 43 -2.84 -7.38 14.13
CA GLY A 43 -3.32 -6.05 14.55
C GLY A 43 -2.61 -4.88 13.86
N ARG A 44 -1.66 -5.12 12.95
CA ARG A 44 -1.09 -4.06 12.11
C ARG A 44 -2.06 -3.69 11.00
N ARG A 45 -2.01 -2.45 10.54
CA ARG A 45 -2.86 -1.96 9.45
C ARG A 45 -1.99 -1.70 8.24
N ALA A 46 -2.20 -2.48 7.17
CA ALA A 46 -1.61 -2.22 5.88
C ALA A 46 -2.37 -1.07 5.19
N ASP A 47 -1.64 -0.11 4.63
CA ASP A 47 -2.26 0.98 3.87
C ASP A 47 -2.99 0.46 2.63
N LEU A 48 -2.37 -0.49 1.93
CA LEU A 48 -2.98 -1.26 0.83
C LEU A 48 -2.66 -2.74 0.97
N MET A 49 -3.69 -3.57 0.82
CA MET A 49 -3.56 -5.00 0.58
C MET A 49 -4.25 -5.32 -0.75
N ALA A 50 -3.62 -6.09 -1.62
CA ALA A 50 -4.15 -6.37 -2.95
C ALA A 50 -4.11 -7.86 -3.29
N LEU A 51 -5.17 -8.34 -3.95
CA LEU A 51 -5.35 -9.73 -4.33
C LEU A 51 -5.14 -9.90 -5.84
N GLY A 52 -4.18 -10.75 -6.21
CA GLY A 52 -3.88 -11.14 -7.58
C GLY A 52 -4.80 -12.24 -8.10
N ARG A 53 -4.80 -12.43 -9.43
CA ARG A 53 -5.68 -13.40 -10.12
C ARG A 53 -5.44 -14.86 -9.73
N LYS A 54 -4.24 -15.21 -9.24
CA LYS A 54 -3.91 -16.56 -8.77
C LYS A 54 -3.92 -16.65 -7.23
N GLY A 55 -4.44 -15.63 -6.56
CA GLY A 55 -4.47 -15.55 -5.10
C GLY A 55 -3.18 -15.05 -4.47
N GLU A 56 -2.31 -14.38 -5.24
CA GLU A 56 -1.16 -13.65 -4.72
C GLU A 56 -1.63 -12.48 -3.85
N ILE A 57 -0.95 -12.26 -2.72
CA ILE A 57 -1.23 -11.14 -1.82
C ILE A 57 -0.07 -10.16 -1.89
N PHE A 58 -0.35 -8.92 -2.26
CA PHE A 58 0.63 -7.84 -2.28
C PHE A 58 0.24 -6.80 -1.22
N ILE A 59 1.12 -6.55 -0.26
CA ILE A 59 0.98 -5.42 0.69
C ILE A 59 1.83 -4.25 0.19
N VAL A 60 1.23 -3.06 0.18
CA VAL A 60 1.91 -1.81 -0.14
C VAL A 60 1.74 -0.84 1.02
N GLU A 61 2.85 -0.36 1.57
CA GLU A 61 2.89 0.60 2.67
C GLU A 61 3.24 2.00 2.16
N VAL A 62 2.41 2.98 2.44
CA VAL A 62 2.57 4.35 1.95
C VAL A 62 3.44 5.14 2.92
N LYS A 63 4.51 5.77 2.41
CA LYS A 63 5.33 6.71 3.18
C LYS A 63 5.20 8.11 2.60
N SER A 64 4.47 8.93 3.34
CA SER A 64 4.13 10.31 2.97
C SER A 64 5.21 11.33 3.35
N SER A 65 6.14 10.96 4.23
CA SER A 65 7.27 11.80 4.62
C SER A 65 8.44 10.99 5.19
N LEU A 66 9.60 11.63 5.31
CA LEU A 66 10.78 11.07 5.96
C LEU A 66 10.51 10.66 7.41
N GLU A 67 9.72 11.44 8.14
CA GLU A 67 9.34 11.14 9.51
C GLU A 67 8.45 9.90 9.60
N ASP A 68 7.48 9.78 8.68
CA ASP A 68 6.59 8.62 8.54
C ASP A 68 7.38 7.31 8.41
N PHE A 69 8.41 7.32 7.56
CA PHE A 69 9.30 6.17 7.40
C PHE A 69 10.16 5.90 8.64
N ARG A 70 10.72 6.95 9.27
CA ARG A 70 11.61 6.78 10.43
C ARG A 70 10.91 6.27 11.68
N THR A 71 9.62 6.59 11.84
CA THR A 71 8.84 6.16 13.01
C THR A 71 8.21 4.78 12.80
N ASP A 72 7.91 4.40 11.56
CA ASP A 72 7.49 3.04 11.25
C ASP A 72 8.67 2.07 11.24
N GLN A 73 8.94 1.50 12.42
CA GLN A 73 9.97 0.48 12.60
C GLN A 73 9.42 -0.94 12.44
N LYS A 74 8.13 -1.10 12.10
CA LYS A 74 7.40 -2.36 12.22
C LYS A 74 6.93 -2.93 10.90
N TRP A 75 7.27 -2.27 9.79
CA TRP A 75 6.94 -2.73 8.44
C TRP A 75 7.36 -4.17 8.15
N HIS A 76 8.44 -4.66 8.76
CA HIS A 76 8.88 -6.04 8.60
C HIS A 76 7.87 -7.08 9.15
N GLU A 77 6.96 -6.67 10.05
CA GLU A 77 5.88 -7.52 10.55
C GLU A 77 4.79 -7.82 9.51
N TYR A 78 4.81 -7.16 8.34
CA TYR A 78 3.88 -7.41 7.23
C TYR A 78 4.25 -8.66 6.40
N GLN A 79 5.54 -9.00 6.32
CA GLN A 79 6.05 -10.08 5.47
C GLN A 79 5.31 -11.43 5.62
N PRO A 80 4.92 -11.88 6.84
CA PRO A 80 4.17 -13.15 7.02
C PRO A 80 2.73 -13.13 6.47
N TYR A 81 2.28 -12.01 5.90
CA TYR A 81 0.92 -11.79 5.43
C TYR A 81 0.83 -11.42 3.94
N CYS A 82 1.94 -11.44 3.20
CA CYS A 82 1.96 -11.18 1.77
C CYS A 82 2.98 -12.06 1.04
N ASP A 83 2.77 -12.23 -0.26
CA ASP A 83 3.77 -12.78 -1.18
C ASP A 83 4.78 -11.72 -1.63
N ALA A 84 4.36 -10.47 -1.68
CA ALA A 84 5.17 -9.34 -2.08
C ALA A 84 4.90 -8.15 -1.17
N PHE A 85 5.95 -7.40 -0.85
CA PHE A 85 5.88 -6.18 -0.05
C PHE A 85 6.59 -5.03 -0.78
N ALA A 86 5.98 -3.84 -0.78
CA ALA A 86 6.58 -2.65 -1.35
C ALA A 86 6.24 -1.40 -0.54
N PHE A 87 7.13 -0.41 -0.59
CA PHE A 87 6.78 0.95 -0.22
C PHE A 87 6.17 1.68 -1.41
N ALA A 88 5.18 2.54 -1.15
CA ALA A 88 4.71 3.54 -2.10
C ALA A 88 5.02 4.95 -1.57
N VAL A 89 5.64 5.78 -2.40
CA VAL A 89 6.05 7.15 -2.02
C VAL A 89 5.70 8.15 -3.11
N ALA A 90 5.64 9.44 -2.73
CA ALA A 90 5.50 10.53 -3.68
C ALA A 90 6.79 10.71 -4.53
N PRO A 91 6.71 11.29 -5.73
CA PRO A 91 7.88 11.53 -6.58
C PRO A 91 9.02 12.32 -5.91
N GLU A 92 8.67 13.20 -4.98
CA GLU A 92 9.59 14.09 -4.26
C GLU A 92 10.23 13.42 -3.02
N PHE A 93 9.83 12.20 -2.68
CA PHE A 93 10.32 11.50 -1.49
C PHE A 93 11.81 11.11 -1.65
N PRO A 94 12.67 11.30 -0.62
CA PRO A 94 14.09 10.93 -0.65
C PRO A 94 14.27 9.41 -0.54
N ARG A 95 14.07 8.71 -1.65
CA ARG A 95 14.03 7.24 -1.79
C ARG A 95 15.33 6.52 -1.45
N GLU A 96 16.46 7.22 -1.41
CA GLU A 96 17.78 6.68 -1.07
C GLU A 96 17.87 6.20 0.38
N ILE A 97 16.95 6.67 1.24
CA ILE A 97 16.86 6.22 2.64
C ILE A 97 16.18 4.85 2.78
N LEU A 98 15.41 4.42 1.77
CA LEU A 98 14.60 3.23 1.86
C LEU A 98 15.50 1.99 1.75
N PRO A 99 15.17 0.89 2.45
CA PRO A 99 15.88 -0.37 2.25
C PRO A 99 15.76 -0.83 0.80
N GLN A 100 16.78 -1.55 0.32
CA GLN A 100 16.87 -1.99 -1.07
C GLN A 100 16.08 -3.28 -1.36
N GLU A 101 15.70 -4.02 -0.32
CA GLU A 101 15.06 -5.33 -0.46
C GLU A 101 13.56 -5.27 -0.78
N PRO A 102 12.73 -4.43 -0.10
CA PRO A 102 11.33 -4.24 -0.49
C PRO A 102 11.16 -3.67 -1.89
N GLY A 103 10.02 -3.96 -2.53
CA GLY A 103 9.63 -3.28 -3.77
C GLY A 103 9.47 -1.77 -3.55
N LEU A 104 9.48 -1.00 -4.63
CA LEU A 104 9.29 0.45 -4.60
C LEU A 104 8.34 0.89 -5.71
N ILE A 105 7.25 1.53 -5.29
CA ILE A 105 6.30 2.23 -6.14
C ILE A 105 6.48 3.73 -5.91
N VAL A 106 6.53 4.49 -7.01
CA VAL A 106 6.37 5.96 -6.96
C VAL A 106 5.01 6.29 -7.54
N ALA A 107 4.19 7.02 -6.80
CA ALA A 107 2.81 7.28 -7.15
C ALA A 107 2.36 8.68 -6.72
N ASP A 108 1.34 9.18 -7.43
CA ASP A 108 0.67 10.44 -7.15
C ASP A 108 -0.85 10.26 -7.17
N GLY A 109 -1.61 11.35 -7.18
CA GLY A 109 -3.07 11.27 -7.22
C GLY A 109 -3.67 10.65 -8.49
N PHE A 110 -2.89 10.44 -9.54
CA PHE A 110 -3.34 10.00 -10.86
C PHE A 110 -2.98 8.55 -11.15
N GLY A 111 -1.79 8.11 -10.75
CA GLY A 111 -1.29 6.75 -10.97
C GLY A 111 0.08 6.55 -10.32
N GLY A 112 0.90 5.69 -10.91
CA GLY A 112 2.26 5.46 -10.43
C GLY A 112 3.06 4.53 -11.34
N ALA A 113 4.29 4.23 -10.94
CA ALA A 113 5.18 3.29 -11.59
C ALA A 113 5.90 2.42 -10.56
N VAL A 114 6.16 1.16 -10.92
CA VAL A 114 7.08 0.30 -10.17
C VAL A 114 8.50 0.69 -10.56
N LEU A 115 9.28 1.20 -9.62
CA LEU A 115 10.70 1.51 -9.82
C LEU A 115 11.61 0.35 -9.42
N ARG A 116 11.14 -0.48 -8.49
CA ARG A 116 11.82 -1.71 -8.08
C ARG A 116 10.78 -2.79 -7.80
N GLU A 117 10.93 -3.92 -8.49
CA GLU A 117 10.08 -5.08 -8.27
C GLU A 117 10.25 -5.61 -6.85
N ALA A 118 9.14 -6.03 -6.23
CA ALA A 118 9.18 -6.68 -4.94
C ALA A 118 9.66 -8.14 -5.08
N GLY A 119 10.57 -8.57 -4.21
CA GLY A 119 10.91 -9.99 -4.11
C GLY A 119 9.67 -10.80 -3.71
N ALA A 120 9.40 -11.88 -4.45
CA ALA A 120 8.27 -12.76 -4.16
C ALA A 120 8.68 -13.85 -3.15
N VAL A 121 8.03 -13.86 -1.98
CA VAL A 121 8.18 -14.87 -0.94
C VAL A 121 6.85 -15.59 -0.74
N PRO A 122 6.65 -16.79 -1.31
CA PRO A 122 5.34 -17.44 -1.32
C PRO A 122 4.78 -17.69 0.08
N LEU A 123 3.53 -17.26 0.30
CA LEU A 123 2.77 -17.64 1.49
C LEU A 123 2.49 -19.14 1.53
N ALA A 124 2.57 -19.69 2.75
CA ALA A 124 2.07 -21.04 3.03
C ALA A 124 0.59 -21.17 2.62
N GLY A 125 0.22 -22.30 2.00
CA GLY A 125 -1.12 -22.49 1.41
C GLY A 125 -2.28 -22.25 2.39
N ALA A 126 -2.16 -22.70 3.64
CA ALA A 126 -3.15 -22.46 4.68
C ALA A 126 -3.33 -20.97 5.00
N ARG A 127 -2.22 -20.22 5.08
CA ARG A 127 -2.23 -18.76 5.33
C ARG A 127 -2.85 -18.02 4.14
N ARG A 128 -2.47 -18.36 2.91
CA ARG A 128 -3.07 -17.80 1.69
C ARG A 128 -4.58 -17.99 1.66
N LYS A 129 -5.05 -19.22 1.92
CA LYS A 129 -6.48 -19.52 1.95
C LYS A 129 -7.21 -18.65 2.98
N ALA A 130 -6.70 -18.59 4.21
CA ALA A 130 -7.30 -17.78 5.27
C ALA A 130 -7.38 -16.30 4.89
N LEU A 131 -6.27 -15.71 4.44
CA LEU A 131 -6.22 -14.30 4.05
C LEU A 131 -7.10 -13.98 2.85
N THR A 132 -7.18 -14.88 1.85
CA THR A 132 -8.04 -14.69 0.67
C THR A 132 -9.53 -14.66 1.06
N LEU A 133 -9.95 -15.56 1.96
CA LEU A 133 -11.33 -15.59 2.46
C LEU A 133 -11.65 -14.33 3.27
N ALA A 134 -10.76 -13.93 4.18
CA ALA A 134 -10.92 -12.73 4.99
C ALA A 134 -10.95 -11.45 4.12
N PHE A 135 -10.06 -11.36 3.13
CA PHE A 135 -10.03 -10.25 2.16
C PHE A 135 -11.35 -10.15 1.40
N GLY A 136 -11.87 -11.27 0.88
CA GLY A 136 -13.14 -11.31 0.17
C GLY A 136 -14.32 -10.89 1.04
N ARG A 137 -14.38 -11.36 2.30
CA ARG A 137 -15.41 -10.95 3.27
C ARG A 137 -15.32 -9.46 3.58
N LEU A 138 -14.12 -8.93 3.84
CA LEU A 138 -13.89 -7.52 4.11
C LEU A 138 -14.35 -6.65 2.92
N ALA A 139 -13.98 -7.03 1.69
CA ALA A 139 -14.43 -6.35 0.48
C ALA A 139 -15.96 -6.34 0.36
N ALA A 140 -16.61 -7.48 0.57
CA ALA A 140 -18.06 -7.62 0.47
C ALA A 140 -18.80 -6.79 1.55
N LEU A 141 -18.31 -6.80 2.79
CA LEU A 141 -18.88 -5.98 3.88
C LEU A 141 -18.79 -4.49 3.56
N ARG A 142 -17.64 -4.01 3.08
CA ARG A 142 -17.47 -2.61 2.66
C ARG A 142 -18.39 -2.24 1.50
N ALA A 143 -18.52 -3.12 0.51
CA ALA A 143 -19.45 -2.92 -0.60
C ALA A 143 -20.92 -2.85 -0.16
N ALA A 144 -21.28 -3.54 0.93
CA ALA A 144 -22.59 -3.45 1.57
C ALA A 144 -22.75 -2.21 2.48
N GLY A 145 -21.75 -1.33 2.57
CA GLY A 145 -21.77 -0.13 3.41
C GLY A 145 -21.41 -0.37 4.88
N VAL A 146 -20.91 -1.56 5.24
CA VAL A 146 -20.44 -1.85 6.60
C VAL A 146 -19.04 -1.25 6.80
N PRO A 147 -18.78 -0.49 7.88
CA PRO A 147 -17.47 0.09 8.19
C PRO A 147 -16.52 -0.97 8.76
N ALA A 148 -16.23 -2.02 7.99
CA ALA A 148 -15.30 -3.08 8.34
C ALA A 148 -13.86 -2.70 7.92
N VAL A 149 -12.87 -3.02 8.76
CA VAL A 149 -11.46 -2.75 8.48
C VAL A 149 -10.54 -3.96 8.71
N ALA A 150 -10.99 -4.95 9.48
CA ALA A 150 -10.18 -6.08 9.87
C ALA A 150 -10.44 -7.32 9.01
N LEU A 151 -9.38 -8.11 8.84
CA LEU A 151 -9.48 -9.48 8.34
C LEU A 151 -9.99 -10.39 9.47
N GLU A 152 -11.22 -10.87 9.31
CA GLU A 152 -11.88 -11.87 10.17
C GLU A 152 -11.68 -13.29 9.66
#